data_AF-A0A7R9ACT1-F1
#
_entry.id   AF-A0A7R9ACT1-F1
#
_cell.length_a   1.000
_cell.length_b   1.000
_cell.length_c   1.000
_cell.angle_alpha   90.00
_cell.angle_beta   90.00
_cell.angle_gamma   90.00
#
_symmetry.space_group_name_H-M   'P 1'
#
loop_
_entity.id
_entity.type
_entity.pdbx_description
1 polymer ?
#
loop_
_entity_poly.entity_id
_entity_poly.type
_entity_poly.pdbx_seq_one_letter_code
_entity_poly.pdbx_strand_id
1 'polypeptide(L)'
;MLVGARVRLCELKATVPESGRVSGEIRAVAARQTQRWQLLQSRRVRPGPELSASDEPSLRPRDGTCCMFLSGVGQKLPKVSCGWSVLRPCYNSADFIPRGFRFIKISSQLPTSARMLSSSSFQTLKLSSPTSHVCHVEINRPEKRNAMNHEFWMELKSCFESLAQSPECRSIILSGAGKCFSSGIDLKSFAEKGASMMAVEDVGRRAKMMRDFIISYQESFSSLEKCPKPVIAAIHGACIGGGVDLICTADIRYCTQDAQFQIKEVDIGVAADVGTLQRMPKIIGSESLMRELAYTARFMGADEARQCGLVSRIFPDKDSMMKAVLALAELISTKSPVAIQGTKANLNYSRDHGVSEALDYMATWNMAMLQTEDLMKSAIAQMEKSKTPPIYSNL
;
A
#
# COMPACT_ATOMS: atom_id res chain seq x y z
N MET A 1 -11.50 53.07 -8.04
CA MET A 1 -12.40 52.97 -6.88
C MET A 1 -12.80 51.51 -6.70
N LEU A 2 -12.14 50.79 -5.81
CA LEU A 2 -12.47 49.41 -5.43
C LEU A 2 -13.20 49.47 -4.09
N VAL A 3 -14.48 49.09 -4.10
CA VAL A 3 -15.32 48.99 -2.89
C VAL A 3 -15.04 47.63 -2.24
N GLY A 4 -14.44 47.68 -1.05
CA GLY A 4 -14.06 46.51 -0.28
C GLY A 4 -15.24 45.81 0.40
N ALA A 5 -15.26 44.49 0.30
CA ALA A 5 -16.12 43.62 1.09
C ALA A 5 -15.60 43.54 2.54
N ARG A 6 -16.44 43.94 3.50
CA ARG A 6 -16.20 43.79 4.94
C ARG A 6 -16.50 42.35 5.38
N VAL A 7 -15.50 41.64 5.88
CA VAL A 7 -15.69 40.42 6.68
C VAL A 7 -15.84 40.84 8.15
N ARG A 8 -16.99 40.51 8.77
CA ARG A 8 -17.19 40.66 10.23
C ARG A 8 -16.52 39.49 10.94
N LEU A 9 -15.57 39.79 11.83
CA LEU A 9 -15.06 38.84 12.82
C LEU A 9 -15.93 38.93 14.08
N CYS A 10 -16.44 37.79 14.51
CA CYS A 10 -17.18 37.62 15.76
C CYS A 10 -16.16 37.48 16.90
N GLU A 11 -16.13 38.44 17.83
CA GLU A 11 -15.30 38.35 19.04
C GLU A 11 -15.93 37.36 20.04
N LEU A 12 -15.26 36.23 20.27
CA LEU A 12 -15.54 35.35 21.41
C LEU A 12 -14.82 35.90 22.65
N LYS A 13 -15.55 36.61 23.52
CA LYS A 13 -15.10 36.90 24.88
C LYS A 13 -15.21 35.63 25.73
N ALA A 14 -14.07 35.03 26.07
CA ALA A 14 -14.01 33.98 27.08
C ALA A 14 -14.01 34.61 28.48
N THR A 15 -15.12 34.51 29.20
CA THR A 15 -15.19 34.74 30.65
C THR A 15 -14.69 33.50 31.38
N VAL A 16 -13.61 33.62 32.15
CA VAL A 16 -13.10 32.56 33.05
C VAL A 16 -13.81 32.68 34.40
N PRO A 17 -14.38 31.61 34.96
CA PRO A 17 -15.00 31.65 36.28
C PRO A 17 -13.94 31.66 37.40
N GLU A 18 -14.11 32.55 38.36
CA GLU A 18 -13.37 32.55 39.63
C GLU A 18 -13.84 31.39 40.51
N SER A 19 -13.19 30.23 40.42
CA SER A 19 -12.96 29.31 41.54
C SER A 19 -12.26 28.04 41.05
N GLY A 20 -11.15 27.69 41.71
CA GLY A 20 -10.44 26.43 41.49
C GLY A 20 -8.98 26.62 41.09
N ARG A 21 -8.06 26.15 41.94
CA ARG A 21 -6.61 26.20 41.72
C ARG A 21 -6.24 25.51 40.41
N VAL A 22 -5.77 26.28 39.44
CA VAL A 22 -5.06 25.76 38.25
C VAL A 22 -3.57 26.04 38.45
N SER A 23 -2.75 24.99 38.34
CA SER A 23 -1.30 25.04 38.57
C SER A 23 -0.59 26.03 37.64
N GLY A 24 0.49 26.65 38.15
CA GLY A 24 1.25 27.69 37.43
C GLY A 24 1.85 27.27 36.08
N GLU A 25 1.86 25.98 35.77
CA GLU A 25 2.38 25.43 34.51
C GLU A 25 1.45 25.70 33.31
N ILE A 26 0.13 25.77 33.51
CA ILE A 26 -0.83 25.97 32.41
C ILE A 26 -0.79 27.41 31.90
N ARG A 27 -0.55 28.40 32.78
CA ARG A 27 -0.36 29.80 32.37
C ARG A 27 0.93 30.03 31.58
N ALA A 28 1.99 29.27 31.88
CA ALA A 28 3.28 29.36 31.20
C ALA A 28 3.26 28.73 29.79
N VAL A 29 2.42 27.73 29.55
CA VAL A 29 2.25 27.10 28.23
C VAL A 29 1.44 28.01 27.29
N ALA A 30 0.37 28.64 27.79
CA ALA A 30 -0.44 29.57 27.01
C ALA A 30 0.36 30.81 26.56
N ALA A 31 1.20 31.38 27.44
CA ALA A 31 2.03 32.53 27.10
C ALA A 31 3.10 32.22 26.03
N ARG A 32 3.72 31.02 26.08
CA ARG A 32 4.73 30.60 25.09
C ARG A 32 4.14 30.34 23.70
N GLN A 33 2.89 29.90 23.61
CA GLN A 33 2.23 29.69 22.32
C GLN A 33 1.86 31.01 21.64
N THR A 34 1.44 32.03 22.40
CA THR A 34 1.13 33.37 21.87
C THR A 34 2.39 34.07 21.32
N GLN A 35 3.53 33.97 22.01
CA GLN A 35 4.81 34.52 21.51
C GLN A 35 5.32 33.82 20.25
N ARG A 36 5.15 32.49 20.15
CA ARG A 36 5.55 31.71 18.96
C ARG A 36 4.71 32.07 17.73
N TRP A 37 3.43 32.41 17.93
CA TRP A 37 2.54 32.87 16.86
C TRP A 37 2.89 34.27 16.34
N GLN A 38 3.27 35.20 17.22
CA GLN A 38 3.69 36.55 16.82
C GLN A 38 5.02 36.55 16.04
N LEU A 39 5.96 35.67 16.39
CA LEU A 39 7.23 35.48 15.67
C LEU A 39 7.07 34.84 14.28
N LEU A 40 6.01 34.07 14.05
CA LEU A 40 5.72 33.47 12.74
C LEU A 40 5.07 34.46 11.76
N GLN A 41 4.42 35.51 12.26
CA GLN A 41 3.84 36.56 11.40
C GLN A 41 4.85 37.62 10.95
N SER A 42 5.98 37.79 11.63
CA SER A 42 7.01 38.78 11.26
C SER A 42 7.99 38.29 10.18
N ARG A 43 7.89 37.02 9.74
CA ARG A 43 8.68 36.44 8.65
C ARG A 43 7.83 36.22 7.39
N ARG A 44 7.36 37.30 6.76
CA ARG A 44 6.94 37.28 5.35
C ARG A 44 7.51 38.49 4.60
N VAL A 45 8.39 38.17 3.66
CA VAL A 45 8.67 38.79 2.34
C VAL A 45 8.58 40.32 2.25
N ARG A 46 9.74 40.99 2.08
CA ARG A 46 9.80 42.36 1.53
C ARG A 46 9.52 42.33 0.03
N PRO A 47 8.73 43.26 -0.54
CA PRO A 47 8.64 43.42 -1.99
C PRO A 47 9.91 44.13 -2.52
N GLY A 48 10.48 43.62 -3.61
CA GLY A 48 11.54 44.28 -4.37
C GLY A 48 10.96 45.33 -5.34
N PRO A 49 11.77 46.30 -5.83
CA PRO A 49 11.27 47.42 -6.62
C PRO A 49 11.04 47.05 -8.10
N GLU A 50 10.07 47.73 -8.70
CA GLU A 50 9.76 47.72 -10.14
C GLU A 50 10.94 48.20 -10.98
N LEU A 51 11.23 47.52 -12.09
CA LEU A 51 12.07 48.01 -13.18
C LEU A 51 11.39 47.75 -14.53
N SER A 52 11.37 48.82 -15.33
CA SER A 52 10.77 48.97 -16.65
C SER A 52 11.54 48.25 -17.75
N ALA A 53 10.84 47.95 -18.84
CA ALA A 53 11.34 47.34 -20.07
C ALA A 53 12.33 48.23 -20.84
N SER A 54 13.44 47.64 -21.31
CA SER A 54 13.88 47.65 -22.71
C SER A 54 15.14 46.77 -22.90
N ASP A 55 15.25 46.22 -24.12
CA ASP A 55 16.47 45.74 -24.79
C ASP A 55 16.95 44.29 -24.58
N GLU A 56 16.68 43.48 -25.61
CA GLU A 56 17.41 42.27 -26.04
C GLU A 56 18.82 42.67 -26.57
N PRO A 57 19.86 41.78 -26.59
CA PRO A 57 19.85 40.63 -27.54
C PRO A 57 20.61 39.34 -27.15
N SER A 58 20.23 38.28 -27.88
CA SER A 58 20.91 37.02 -28.28
C SER A 58 22.37 36.72 -27.85
N LEU A 59 22.65 35.44 -27.50
CA LEU A 59 23.58 34.52 -28.20
C LEU A 59 23.69 33.14 -27.51
N ARG A 60 23.93 32.09 -28.33
CA ARG A 60 23.99 30.65 -28.03
C ARG A 60 25.43 30.16 -27.68
N PRO A 61 25.66 28.88 -27.30
CA PRO A 61 26.68 28.44 -26.33
C PRO A 61 28.02 28.00 -26.94
N ARG A 62 29.05 27.84 -26.10
CA ARG A 62 30.28 27.09 -26.44
C ARG A 62 30.80 26.22 -25.29
N ASP A 63 31.30 25.07 -25.71
CA ASP A 63 32.04 24.04 -25.01
C ASP A 63 33.29 24.55 -24.27
N GLY A 64 33.74 23.79 -23.26
CA GLY A 64 35.04 24.03 -22.63
C GLY A 64 35.37 23.08 -21.48
N THR A 65 35.88 21.89 -21.82
CA THR A 65 36.78 21.08 -20.98
C THR A 65 37.95 21.91 -20.47
N CYS A 66 38.34 21.75 -19.19
CA CYS A 66 39.70 22.08 -18.76
C CYS A 66 40.14 21.22 -17.56
N CYS A 67 41.25 20.49 -17.76
CA CYS A 67 42.01 19.77 -16.75
C CYS A 67 43.09 20.67 -16.14
N MET A 68 43.36 20.42 -14.84
CA MET A 68 44.60 20.65 -14.05
C MET A 68 45.21 22.06 -13.96
N PHE A 69 45.46 22.53 -12.73
CA PHE A 69 46.84 22.66 -12.21
C PHE A 69 46.87 22.83 -10.68
N LEU A 70 47.96 22.28 -10.10
CA LEU A 70 48.34 22.23 -8.69
C LEU A 70 48.87 23.56 -8.14
N SER A 71 48.65 23.80 -6.85
CA SER A 71 49.61 24.53 -6.00
C SER A 71 49.50 24.04 -4.56
N GLY A 72 50.60 23.52 -4.02
CA GLY A 72 50.72 23.09 -2.62
C GLY A 72 51.12 24.22 -1.69
N VAL A 73 50.77 24.07 -0.40
CA VAL A 73 51.47 24.67 0.73
C VAL A 73 51.47 23.63 1.85
N GLY A 74 52.66 23.26 2.33
CA GLY A 74 52.85 22.33 3.42
C GLY A 74 52.89 23.01 4.78
N GLN A 75 52.38 22.33 5.81
CA GLN A 75 52.75 22.54 7.21
C GLN A 75 52.85 21.20 7.94
N LYS A 76 53.76 21.16 8.92
CA LYS A 76 54.36 19.98 9.57
C LYS A 76 53.74 19.70 10.96
N LEU A 77 53.56 18.38 11.23
CA LEU A 77 53.69 17.62 12.50
C LEU A 77 52.58 17.72 13.59
N PRO A 78 52.43 16.71 14.50
CA PRO A 78 53.31 15.57 14.79
C PRO A 78 52.71 14.15 14.72
N LYS A 79 53.61 13.17 14.63
CA LYS A 79 53.36 11.71 14.76
C LYS A 79 53.20 11.33 16.23
N VAL A 80 52.21 10.48 16.51
CA VAL A 80 52.11 9.72 17.76
C VAL A 80 52.33 8.24 17.42
N SER A 81 53.29 7.62 18.10
CA SER A 81 53.61 6.19 18.05
C SER A 81 53.18 5.51 19.35
N CYS A 82 52.63 4.30 19.25
CA CYS A 82 52.64 3.16 20.19
C CYS A 82 51.74 2.10 19.51
N GLY A 83 52.14 0.88 19.14
CA GLY A 83 52.86 -0.14 19.89
C GLY A 83 51.87 -1.27 20.21
N TRP A 84 52.34 -2.53 20.34
CA TRP A 84 51.63 -3.78 20.71
C TRP A 84 51.09 -4.60 19.52
N SER A 85 51.80 -5.61 19.00
CA SER A 85 52.29 -6.90 19.56
C SER A 85 51.47 -8.08 19.00
N VAL A 86 52.17 -8.91 18.24
CA VAL A 86 51.72 -10.19 17.70
C VAL A 86 51.75 -11.21 18.84
N LEU A 87 50.59 -11.75 19.21
CA LEU A 87 50.49 -12.91 20.11
C LEU A 87 49.88 -14.09 19.34
N ARG A 88 50.69 -15.14 19.19
CA ARG A 88 50.22 -16.51 18.95
C ARG A 88 49.44 -16.99 20.18
N PRO A 89 48.54 -17.96 19.98
CA PRO A 89 48.51 -19.09 20.89
C PRO A 89 48.83 -20.39 20.17
N CYS A 90 49.89 -21.05 20.64
CA CYS A 90 49.98 -22.49 20.61
C CYS A 90 48.94 -23.05 21.58
N TYR A 91 48.07 -23.96 21.16
CA TYR A 91 47.67 -25.10 21.98
C TYR A 91 47.32 -26.27 21.07
N ASN A 92 48.10 -27.34 21.25
CA ASN A 92 47.88 -28.65 20.69
C ASN A 92 47.30 -29.48 21.83
N SER A 93 46.06 -29.93 21.70
CA SER A 93 45.51 -31.00 22.55
C SER A 93 44.47 -31.77 21.74
N ALA A 94 44.98 -32.83 21.11
CA ALA A 94 44.21 -34.03 20.85
C ALA A 94 43.67 -34.61 22.18
N ASP A 95 42.68 -35.47 22.05
CA ASP A 95 42.06 -36.31 23.09
C ASP A 95 41.02 -35.65 24.00
N PHE A 96 39.79 -35.54 23.49
CA PHE A 96 38.60 -35.90 24.27
C PHE A 96 37.41 -36.24 23.34
N ILE A 97 37.20 -37.54 23.09
CA ILE A 97 36.00 -38.06 22.42
C ILE A 97 35.15 -38.76 23.48
N PRO A 98 33.97 -38.24 23.86
CA PRO A 98 32.96 -39.06 24.52
C PRO A 98 32.25 -39.90 23.45
N ARG A 99 32.48 -41.21 23.50
CA ARG A 99 31.67 -42.19 22.76
C ARG A 99 30.26 -42.19 23.32
N GLY A 100 29.26 -42.05 22.45
CA GLY A 100 27.89 -42.46 22.78
C GLY A 100 26.80 -41.46 22.43
N PHE A 101 26.64 -41.13 21.16
CA PHE A 101 25.33 -40.71 20.64
C PHE A 101 25.04 -41.48 19.36
N ARG A 102 24.05 -42.38 19.45
CA ARG A 102 23.43 -43.02 18.28
C ARG A 102 22.78 -41.92 17.45
N PHE A 103 23.28 -41.70 16.23
CA PHE A 103 22.54 -40.94 15.23
C PHE A 103 21.32 -41.76 14.82
N ILE A 104 20.16 -41.40 15.36
CA ILE A 104 18.87 -41.79 14.78
C ILE A 104 18.76 -41.00 13.47
N LYS A 105 18.89 -41.69 12.33
CA LYS A 105 18.46 -41.15 11.04
C LYS A 105 16.94 -40.98 11.10
N ILE A 106 16.48 -39.81 11.54
CA ILE A 106 15.11 -39.38 11.27
C ILE A 106 15.07 -39.02 9.80
N SER A 107 14.58 -39.96 8.99
CA SER A 107 14.15 -39.70 7.63
C SER A 107 12.99 -38.69 7.69
N SER A 108 13.29 -37.39 7.68
CA SER A 108 12.29 -36.35 7.49
C SER A 108 11.89 -36.33 6.02
N GLN A 109 11.04 -37.27 5.63
CA GLN A 109 10.16 -37.07 4.50
C GLN A 109 9.20 -35.94 4.90
N LEU A 110 9.61 -34.71 4.63
CA LEU A 110 8.69 -33.57 4.66
C LEU A 110 7.62 -33.84 3.59
N PRO A 111 6.33 -33.89 3.95
CA PRO A 111 5.29 -34.08 2.97
C PRO A 111 5.27 -32.87 2.03
N THR A 112 5.15 -33.13 0.73
CA THR A 112 5.04 -32.12 -0.33
C THR A 112 3.88 -31.15 -0.02
N SER A 113 4.20 -29.85 -0.01
CA SER A 113 3.38 -28.72 0.51
C SER A 113 2.08 -28.42 -0.26
N ALA A 114 1.71 -29.24 -1.26
CA ALA A 114 0.41 -29.14 -1.93
C ALA A 114 -0.79 -29.31 -0.97
N ARG A 115 -0.54 -29.75 0.28
CA ARG A 115 -1.55 -30.02 1.31
C ARG A 115 -1.89 -28.82 2.21
N MET A 116 -1.10 -27.72 2.23
CA MET A 116 -1.38 -26.59 3.14
C MET A 116 -2.48 -25.63 2.67
N LEU A 117 -2.83 -25.61 1.37
CA LEU A 117 -4.00 -24.87 0.88
C LEU A 117 -5.32 -25.63 1.06
N SER A 118 -5.33 -26.78 1.75
CA SER A 118 -6.46 -27.73 1.76
C SER A 118 -7.40 -27.69 2.97
N SER A 119 -7.37 -26.67 3.86
CA SER A 119 -8.21 -26.72 5.08
C SER A 119 -9.14 -25.53 5.35
N SER A 120 -9.56 -24.79 4.34
CA SER A 120 -10.73 -23.89 4.49
C SER A 120 -11.54 -23.92 3.21
N SER A 121 -12.59 -24.76 3.18
CA SER A 121 -13.59 -24.67 2.12
C SER A 121 -14.37 -23.38 2.33
N PHE A 122 -14.04 -22.35 1.57
CA PHE A 122 -14.83 -21.13 1.54
C PHE A 122 -16.12 -21.36 0.75
N GLN A 123 -17.21 -20.75 1.20
CA GLN A 123 -18.53 -20.79 0.59
C GLN A 123 -18.65 -19.79 -0.55
N THR A 124 -17.98 -18.63 -0.43
CA THR A 124 -18.13 -17.49 -1.34
C THR A 124 -16.88 -17.21 -2.17
N LEU A 125 -15.77 -17.88 -1.84
CA LEU A 125 -14.50 -17.77 -2.55
C LEU A 125 -14.04 -19.15 -3.03
N LYS A 126 -13.30 -19.17 -4.13
CA LYS A 126 -12.59 -20.34 -4.61
C LYS A 126 -11.11 -20.02 -4.72
N LEU A 127 -10.27 -20.84 -4.09
CA LEU A 127 -8.82 -20.74 -4.25
C LEU A 127 -8.30 -21.82 -5.19
N SER A 128 -7.33 -21.42 -6.01
CA SER A 128 -6.53 -22.35 -6.81
C SER A 128 -5.09 -21.85 -6.94
N SER A 129 -4.20 -22.72 -7.40
CA SER A 129 -2.81 -22.40 -7.69
C SER A 129 -2.51 -22.76 -9.14
N PRO A 130 -2.80 -21.86 -10.10
CA PRO A 130 -2.67 -22.17 -11.53
C PRO A 130 -1.23 -22.51 -11.92
N THR A 131 -0.26 -21.85 -11.30
CA THR A 131 1.18 -22.13 -11.46
C THR A 131 1.92 -21.95 -10.14
N SER A 132 3.21 -22.33 -10.12
CA SER A 132 4.05 -22.20 -8.93
C SER A 132 4.08 -20.74 -8.45
N HIS A 133 3.91 -20.56 -7.14
CA HIS A 133 3.91 -19.28 -6.46
C HIS A 133 2.80 -18.28 -6.80
N VAL A 134 1.87 -18.65 -7.68
CA VAL A 134 0.69 -17.85 -8.01
C VAL A 134 -0.53 -18.45 -7.33
N CYS A 135 -1.20 -17.66 -6.51
CA CYS A 135 -2.51 -18.01 -5.94
C CYS A 135 -3.61 -17.25 -6.67
N HIS A 136 -4.69 -17.93 -7.02
CA HIS A 136 -5.87 -17.32 -7.64
C HIS A 136 -7.04 -17.41 -6.67
N VAL A 137 -7.52 -16.23 -6.24
CA VAL A 137 -8.72 -16.04 -5.43
C VAL A 137 -9.84 -15.59 -6.36
N GLU A 138 -10.85 -16.43 -6.53
CA GLU A 138 -12.03 -16.14 -7.34
C GLU A 138 -13.26 -15.93 -6.44
N ILE A 139 -13.94 -14.78 -6.57
CA ILE A 139 -15.24 -14.57 -5.94
C ILE A 139 -16.24 -15.49 -6.63
N ASN A 140 -16.85 -16.41 -5.88
CA ASN A 140 -17.55 -17.56 -6.43
C ASN A 140 -19.00 -17.66 -5.90
N ARG A 141 -19.82 -16.64 -6.23
CA ARG A 141 -21.29 -16.69 -6.10
C ARG A 141 -21.95 -16.29 -7.43
N PRO A 142 -21.62 -16.94 -8.56
CA PRO A 142 -22.00 -16.47 -9.90
C PRO A 142 -23.51 -16.39 -10.11
N GLU A 143 -24.28 -17.26 -9.45
CA GLU A 143 -25.75 -17.27 -9.44
C GLU A 143 -26.36 -16.04 -8.75
N LYS A 144 -25.59 -15.37 -7.89
CA LYS A 144 -25.91 -14.08 -7.26
C LYS A 144 -25.05 -12.94 -7.81
N ARG A 145 -24.45 -13.11 -9.00
CA ARG A 145 -23.58 -12.10 -9.63
C ARG A 145 -22.44 -11.65 -8.70
N ASN A 146 -21.94 -12.57 -7.87
CA ASN A 146 -20.89 -12.31 -6.88
C ASN A 146 -21.24 -11.18 -5.90
N ALA A 147 -22.52 -11.05 -5.53
CA ALA A 147 -22.92 -10.15 -4.45
C ALA A 147 -22.19 -10.51 -3.13
N MET A 148 -21.89 -9.51 -2.31
CA MET A 148 -21.06 -9.64 -1.10
C MET A 148 -21.96 -9.76 0.14
N ASN A 149 -22.31 -10.98 0.52
CA ASN A 149 -23.01 -11.28 1.78
C ASN A 149 -22.06 -11.28 2.97
N HIS A 150 -22.58 -11.37 4.20
CA HIS A 150 -21.76 -11.38 5.42
C HIS A 150 -20.60 -12.38 5.38
N GLU A 151 -20.84 -13.60 4.90
CA GLU A 151 -19.83 -14.66 4.79
C GLU A 151 -18.64 -14.22 3.93
N PHE A 152 -18.90 -13.61 2.77
CA PHE A 152 -17.84 -13.08 1.91
C PHE A 152 -16.89 -12.13 2.63
N TRP A 153 -17.41 -11.23 3.46
CA TRP A 153 -16.58 -10.28 4.19
C TRP A 153 -15.65 -10.98 5.19
N MET A 154 -16.13 -12.03 5.85
CA MET A 154 -15.33 -12.78 6.82
C MET A 154 -14.30 -13.68 6.11
N GLU A 155 -14.74 -14.38 5.06
CA GLU A 155 -13.91 -15.29 4.27
C GLU A 155 -12.78 -14.54 3.54
N LEU A 156 -13.05 -13.36 2.98
CA LEU A 156 -12.04 -12.58 2.29
C LEU A 156 -10.91 -12.16 3.23
N LYS A 157 -11.25 -11.69 4.45
CA LYS A 157 -10.26 -11.36 5.47
C LYS A 157 -9.39 -12.58 5.81
N SER A 158 -10.05 -13.69 6.16
CA SER A 158 -9.37 -14.94 6.55
C SER A 158 -8.49 -15.49 5.42
N CYS A 159 -8.97 -15.43 4.17
CA CYS A 159 -8.26 -15.86 2.98
C CYS A 159 -6.96 -15.05 2.80
N PHE A 160 -7.03 -13.72 2.80
CA PHE A 160 -5.85 -12.89 2.58
C PHE A 160 -4.88 -12.88 3.77
N GLU A 161 -5.36 -12.99 5.00
CA GLU A 161 -4.50 -13.19 6.17
C GLU A 161 -3.73 -14.53 6.08
N SER A 162 -4.38 -15.60 5.60
CA SER A 162 -3.74 -16.89 5.36
C SER A 162 -2.71 -16.82 4.23
N LEU A 163 -3.04 -16.18 3.11
CA LEU A 163 -2.10 -15.98 2.00
C LEU A 163 -0.92 -15.08 2.40
N ALA A 164 -1.14 -14.11 3.29
CA ALA A 164 -0.07 -13.27 3.83
C ALA A 164 0.97 -14.06 4.63
N GLN A 165 0.59 -15.18 5.24
CA GLN A 165 1.49 -16.09 5.96
C GLN A 165 2.03 -17.24 5.10
N SER A 166 1.51 -17.44 3.89
CA SER A 166 1.97 -18.52 3.01
C SER A 166 3.34 -18.18 2.39
N PRO A 167 4.41 -18.97 2.65
CA PRO A 167 5.73 -18.74 2.06
C PRO A 167 5.77 -19.16 0.57
N GLU A 168 4.85 -20.04 0.16
CA GLU A 168 4.74 -20.49 -1.23
C GLU A 168 4.07 -19.45 -2.12
N CYS A 169 3.19 -18.59 -1.59
CA CYS A 169 2.51 -17.56 -2.38
C CYS A 169 3.43 -16.34 -2.58
N ARG A 170 3.69 -15.95 -3.83
CA ARG A 170 4.45 -14.74 -4.18
C ARG A 170 3.63 -13.68 -4.90
N SER A 171 2.55 -14.07 -5.59
CA SER A 171 1.60 -13.15 -6.22
C SER A 171 0.18 -13.71 -6.19
N ILE A 172 -0.80 -12.82 -6.19
CA ILE A 172 -2.21 -13.17 -6.06
C ILE A 172 -2.99 -12.59 -7.25
N ILE A 173 -3.83 -13.42 -7.87
CA ILE A 173 -4.83 -13.00 -8.85
C ILE A 173 -6.18 -12.93 -8.14
N LEU A 174 -6.92 -11.84 -8.31
CA LEU A 174 -8.28 -11.66 -7.83
C LEU A 174 -9.24 -11.52 -9.02
N SER A 175 -10.23 -12.40 -9.15
CA SER A 175 -11.26 -12.32 -10.20
C SER A 175 -12.65 -12.67 -9.68
N GLY A 176 -13.69 -12.50 -10.52
CA GLY A 176 -15.04 -13.00 -10.25
C GLY A 176 -15.44 -14.17 -11.14
N ALA A 177 -16.23 -15.11 -10.61
CA ALA A 177 -16.85 -16.18 -11.37
C ALA A 177 -18.06 -15.68 -12.19
N GLY A 178 -18.44 -16.40 -13.24
CA GLY A 178 -19.66 -16.10 -14.00
C GLY A 178 -19.58 -14.81 -14.84
N LYS A 179 -20.71 -14.10 -14.96
CA LYS A 179 -20.93 -13.04 -15.96
C LYS A 179 -20.30 -11.67 -15.64
N CYS A 180 -19.93 -11.42 -14.39
CA CYS A 180 -19.36 -10.14 -13.98
C CYS A 180 -18.39 -10.33 -12.81
N PHE A 181 -17.61 -9.30 -12.51
CA PHE A 181 -16.73 -9.28 -11.36
C PHE A 181 -17.53 -9.32 -10.06
N SER A 182 -18.36 -8.30 -9.80
CA SER A 182 -19.28 -8.28 -8.65
C SER A 182 -20.37 -7.22 -8.79
N SER A 183 -21.59 -7.56 -8.36
CA SER A 183 -22.70 -6.62 -8.21
C SER A 183 -22.67 -5.81 -6.90
N GLY A 184 -21.62 -5.94 -6.08
CA GLY A 184 -21.47 -5.19 -4.82
C GLY A 184 -22.16 -5.87 -3.64
N ILE A 185 -22.57 -5.08 -2.64
CA ILE A 185 -23.15 -5.61 -1.39
C ILE A 185 -24.44 -6.39 -1.62
N ASP A 186 -24.60 -7.53 -0.93
CA ASP A 186 -25.85 -8.28 -0.93
C ASP A 186 -26.89 -7.54 -0.08
N LEU A 187 -27.79 -6.80 -0.74
CA LEU A 187 -28.78 -5.94 -0.07
C LEU A 187 -29.68 -6.70 0.90
N LYS A 188 -29.95 -8.00 0.67
CA LYS A 188 -30.73 -8.81 1.60
C LYS A 188 -29.95 -9.07 2.88
N SER A 189 -28.70 -9.52 2.75
CA SER A 189 -27.81 -9.73 3.90
C SER A 189 -27.56 -8.44 4.69
N PHE A 190 -27.43 -7.31 3.98
CA PHE A 190 -27.29 -5.99 4.60
C PHE A 190 -28.54 -5.56 5.37
N ALA A 191 -29.73 -5.72 4.78
CA ALA A 191 -30.99 -5.38 5.43
C ALA A 191 -31.25 -6.21 6.70
N GLU A 192 -30.97 -7.51 6.67
CA GLU A 192 -31.08 -8.41 7.83
C GLU A 192 -30.18 -7.94 8.97
N LYS A 193 -28.93 -7.59 8.66
CA LYS A 193 -27.99 -7.06 9.66
C LYS A 193 -28.41 -5.69 10.17
N GLY A 194 -28.88 -4.81 9.29
CA GLY A 194 -29.41 -3.48 9.66
C GLY A 194 -30.59 -3.56 10.62
N ALA A 195 -31.55 -4.45 10.35
CA ALA A 195 -32.71 -4.68 11.23
C ALA A 195 -32.27 -5.11 12.64
N SER A 196 -31.28 -6.00 12.75
CA SER A 196 -30.75 -6.43 14.06
C SER A 196 -30.13 -5.29 14.87
N MET A 197 -29.47 -4.34 14.22
CA MET A 197 -28.89 -3.17 14.89
C MET A 197 -29.94 -2.12 15.24
N MET A 198 -30.97 -1.96 14.40
CA MET A 198 -32.06 -1.03 14.63
C MET A 198 -32.97 -1.43 15.80
N ALA A 199 -32.94 -2.71 16.21
CA ALA A 199 -33.61 -3.18 17.41
C ALA A 199 -33.03 -2.59 18.72
N VAL A 200 -31.82 -2.00 18.68
CA VAL A 200 -31.26 -1.28 19.82
C VAL A 200 -31.76 0.16 19.82
N GLU A 201 -32.59 0.49 20.80
CA GLU A 201 -33.25 1.80 20.93
C GLU A 201 -32.26 2.95 21.21
N ASP A 202 -31.27 2.70 22.05
CA ASP A 202 -30.28 3.71 22.43
C ASP A 202 -29.35 4.03 21.26
N VAL A 203 -29.44 5.28 20.77
CA VAL A 203 -28.67 5.77 19.63
C VAL A 203 -27.16 5.66 19.87
N GLY A 204 -26.69 5.91 21.10
CA GLY A 204 -25.26 5.83 21.44
C GLY A 204 -24.70 4.42 21.30
N ARG A 205 -25.39 3.43 21.89
CA ARG A 205 -25.02 2.01 21.76
C ARG A 205 -25.15 1.51 20.32
N ARG A 206 -26.21 1.90 19.61
CA ARG A 206 -26.39 1.57 18.18
C ARG A 206 -25.26 2.12 17.32
N ALA A 207 -24.85 3.37 17.54
CA ALA A 207 -23.74 3.99 16.82
C ALA A 207 -22.41 3.26 17.06
N LYS A 208 -22.15 2.83 18.30
CA LYS A 208 -20.96 2.02 18.63
C LYS A 208 -20.94 0.70 17.85
N MET A 209 -22.05 -0.05 17.86
CA MET A 209 -22.14 -1.31 17.11
C MET A 209 -21.98 -1.10 15.60
N MET A 210 -22.58 -0.03 15.05
CA MET A 210 -22.47 0.30 13.63
C MET A 210 -21.01 0.63 13.26
N ARG A 211 -20.31 1.39 14.10
CA ARG A 211 -18.88 1.68 13.89
C ARG A 211 -18.04 0.40 13.85
N ASP A 212 -18.26 -0.51 14.80
CA ASP A 212 -17.50 -1.77 14.87
C ASP A 212 -17.82 -2.67 13.65
N PHE A 213 -19.07 -2.66 13.18
CA PHE A 213 -19.48 -3.33 11.94
C PHE A 213 -18.78 -2.75 10.71
N ILE A 214 -18.79 -1.42 10.54
CA ILE A 214 -18.10 -0.74 9.42
C ILE A 214 -16.61 -1.08 9.43
N ILE A 215 -15.95 -1.01 10.60
CA ILE A 215 -14.53 -1.36 10.72
C ILE A 215 -14.28 -2.81 10.32
N SER A 216 -15.15 -3.75 10.71
CA SER A 216 -14.97 -5.16 10.33
C SER A 216 -14.98 -5.36 8.81
N TYR A 217 -15.80 -4.60 8.08
CA TYR A 217 -15.86 -4.66 6.62
C TYR A 217 -14.69 -3.92 5.97
N GLN A 218 -14.27 -2.78 6.53
CA GLN A 218 -13.04 -2.10 6.13
C GLN A 218 -11.81 -3.01 6.28
N GLU A 219 -11.72 -3.77 7.38
CA GLU A 219 -10.62 -4.71 7.63
C GLU A 219 -10.59 -5.85 6.62
N SER A 220 -11.76 -6.31 6.17
CA SER A 220 -11.88 -7.32 5.11
C SER A 220 -11.17 -6.89 3.84
N PHE A 221 -11.47 -5.71 3.30
CA PHE A 221 -10.77 -5.19 2.12
C PHE A 221 -9.33 -4.75 2.41
N SER A 222 -9.08 -4.20 3.58
CA SER A 222 -7.73 -3.77 3.97
C SER A 222 -6.77 -4.95 4.15
N SER A 223 -7.27 -6.17 4.34
CA SER A 223 -6.43 -7.38 4.37
C SER A 223 -5.65 -7.60 3.07
N LEU A 224 -6.18 -7.18 1.92
CA LEU A 224 -5.50 -7.25 0.62
C LEU A 224 -4.32 -6.27 0.52
N GLU A 225 -4.53 -5.05 1.01
CA GLU A 225 -3.50 -4.00 1.03
C GLU A 225 -2.39 -4.34 2.05
N LYS A 226 -2.77 -4.94 3.19
CA LYS A 226 -1.85 -5.42 4.24
C LYS A 226 -1.10 -6.70 3.85
N CYS A 227 -1.67 -7.51 2.96
CA CYS A 227 -1.00 -8.69 2.43
C CYS A 227 0.29 -8.26 1.70
N PRO A 228 1.48 -8.78 2.08
CA PRO A 228 2.72 -8.29 1.50
C PRO A 228 2.92 -8.74 0.04
N LYS A 229 2.12 -9.70 -0.43
CA LYS A 229 2.17 -10.19 -1.82
C LYS A 229 1.38 -9.25 -2.74
N PRO A 230 1.88 -8.97 -3.96
CA PRO A 230 1.13 -8.20 -4.95
C PRO A 230 -0.17 -8.88 -5.35
N VAL A 231 -1.23 -8.09 -5.49
CA VAL A 231 -2.57 -8.51 -5.88
C VAL A 231 -2.93 -7.84 -7.22
N ILE A 232 -3.28 -8.68 -8.20
CA ILE A 232 -3.71 -8.25 -9.52
C ILE A 232 -5.21 -8.53 -9.65
N ALA A 233 -6.02 -7.48 -9.75
CA ALA A 233 -7.44 -7.59 -10.03
C ALA A 233 -7.71 -7.76 -11.53
N ALA A 234 -8.42 -8.82 -11.90
CA ALA A 234 -8.86 -9.14 -13.25
C ALA A 234 -10.38 -8.96 -13.34
N ILE A 235 -10.80 -7.83 -13.94
CA ILE A 235 -12.18 -7.34 -13.86
C ILE A 235 -12.90 -7.52 -15.20
N HIS A 236 -14.02 -8.24 -15.21
CA HIS A 236 -14.89 -8.36 -16.38
C HIS A 236 -16.34 -8.00 -16.06
N GLY A 237 -17.06 -7.45 -17.04
CA GLY A 237 -18.43 -6.98 -16.85
C GLY A 237 -18.58 -6.00 -15.68
N ALA A 238 -19.68 -6.12 -14.94
CA ALA A 238 -20.00 -5.19 -13.86
C ALA A 238 -19.07 -5.32 -12.63
N CYS A 239 -18.60 -4.18 -12.13
CA CYS A 239 -17.88 -3.97 -10.88
C CYS A 239 -18.54 -2.80 -10.12
N ILE A 240 -19.45 -3.12 -9.20
CA ILE A 240 -20.41 -2.16 -8.64
C ILE A 240 -20.24 -2.04 -7.12
N GLY A 241 -20.33 -0.82 -6.60
CA GLY A 241 -20.31 -0.50 -5.17
C GLY A 241 -19.08 -1.08 -4.49
N GLY A 242 -19.27 -1.95 -3.50
CA GLY A 242 -18.20 -2.70 -2.83
C GLY A 242 -17.22 -3.45 -3.77
N GLY A 243 -17.60 -3.74 -5.01
CA GLY A 243 -16.65 -4.20 -6.04
C GLY A 243 -15.57 -3.17 -6.36
N VAL A 244 -15.93 -1.88 -6.46
CA VAL A 244 -15.00 -0.75 -6.64
C VAL A 244 -14.10 -0.60 -5.40
N ASP A 245 -14.67 -0.68 -4.20
CA ASP A 245 -13.90 -0.62 -2.95
C ASP A 245 -12.83 -1.72 -2.90
N LEU A 246 -13.20 -2.94 -3.31
CA LEU A 246 -12.31 -4.09 -3.38
C LEU A 246 -11.17 -3.88 -4.38
N ILE A 247 -11.45 -3.48 -5.63
CA ILE A 247 -10.38 -3.33 -6.62
C ILE A 247 -9.46 -2.14 -6.31
N CYS A 248 -9.94 -1.16 -5.55
CA CYS A 248 -9.12 -0.05 -5.07
C CYS A 248 -8.08 -0.50 -4.02
N THR A 249 -8.21 -1.71 -3.45
CA THR A 249 -7.17 -2.29 -2.57
C THR A 249 -6.14 -3.15 -3.33
N ALA A 250 -6.43 -3.51 -4.59
CA ALA A 250 -5.48 -4.24 -5.42
C ALA A 250 -4.30 -3.36 -5.85
N ASP A 251 -3.15 -3.97 -6.10
CA ASP A 251 -1.96 -3.24 -6.52
C ASP A 251 -2.03 -2.91 -8.03
N ILE A 252 -2.55 -3.85 -8.83
CA ILE A 252 -2.68 -3.73 -10.29
C ILE A 252 -4.12 -4.10 -10.69
N ARG A 253 -4.70 -3.36 -11.64
CA ARG A 253 -6.05 -3.60 -12.17
C ARG A 253 -6.03 -3.72 -13.68
N TYR A 254 -6.46 -4.86 -14.21
CA TYR A 254 -6.74 -5.09 -15.63
C TYR A 254 -8.23 -5.32 -15.80
N CYS A 255 -8.77 -4.92 -16.95
CA CYS A 255 -10.18 -5.18 -17.25
C CYS A 255 -10.43 -5.64 -18.68
N THR A 256 -11.63 -6.15 -18.93
CA THR A 256 -12.14 -6.41 -20.28
C THR A 256 -12.79 -5.17 -20.89
N GLN A 257 -13.04 -5.19 -22.19
CA GLN A 257 -13.68 -4.07 -22.91
C GLN A 257 -15.12 -3.82 -22.45
N ASP A 258 -15.83 -4.89 -22.04
CA ASP A 258 -17.20 -4.82 -21.52
C ASP A 258 -17.26 -4.47 -20.01
N ALA A 259 -16.11 -4.19 -19.37
CA ALA A 259 -16.08 -3.85 -17.96
C ALA A 259 -16.75 -2.49 -17.68
N GLN A 260 -17.53 -2.45 -16.60
CA GLN A 260 -18.21 -1.24 -16.13
C GLN A 260 -17.99 -1.07 -14.63
N PHE A 261 -17.62 0.15 -14.22
CA PHE A 261 -17.33 0.50 -12.83
C PHE A 261 -18.38 1.49 -12.32
N GLN A 262 -18.84 1.33 -11.08
CA GLN A 262 -19.86 2.20 -10.51
C GLN A 262 -19.70 2.35 -9.00
N ILE A 263 -19.54 3.59 -8.51
CA ILE A 263 -19.63 3.93 -7.09
C ILE A 263 -21.12 4.08 -6.77
N LYS A 264 -21.76 3.00 -6.30
CA LYS A 264 -23.22 2.87 -6.26
C LYS A 264 -23.85 3.39 -4.96
N GLU A 265 -23.03 3.67 -3.95
CA GLU A 265 -23.45 3.84 -2.56
C GLU A 265 -24.44 5.01 -2.39
N VAL A 266 -24.30 6.10 -3.15
CA VAL A 266 -25.21 7.24 -3.03
C VAL A 266 -26.65 6.91 -3.48
N ASP A 267 -26.81 5.99 -4.42
CA ASP A 267 -28.14 5.52 -4.86
C ASP A 267 -28.83 4.64 -3.81
N ILE A 268 -28.09 4.11 -2.84
CA ILE A 268 -28.64 3.39 -1.67
C ILE A 268 -28.71 4.29 -0.42
N GLY A 269 -28.42 5.58 -0.56
CA GLY A 269 -28.50 6.57 0.52
C GLY A 269 -27.33 6.54 1.50
N VAL A 270 -26.16 6.06 1.07
CA VAL A 270 -24.97 5.91 1.93
C VAL A 270 -23.74 6.52 1.23
N ALA A 271 -22.84 7.15 1.98
CA ALA A 271 -21.52 7.49 1.46
C ALA A 271 -20.63 6.24 1.53
N ALA A 272 -19.91 5.90 0.47
CA ALA A 272 -19.04 4.72 0.46
C ALA A 272 -18.02 4.75 1.61
N ASP A 273 -18.07 3.75 2.47
CA ASP A 273 -17.42 3.73 3.79
C ASP A 273 -16.42 2.58 3.99
N VAL A 274 -16.25 1.71 2.99
CA VAL A 274 -15.33 0.55 3.07
C VAL A 274 -14.05 0.68 2.24
N GLY A 275 -13.84 1.81 1.55
CA GLY A 275 -12.53 2.14 0.98
C GLY A 275 -12.49 3.03 -0.25
N THR A 276 -13.55 3.09 -1.06
CA THR A 276 -13.54 3.80 -2.35
C THR A 276 -13.16 5.26 -2.18
N LEU A 277 -13.77 5.98 -1.24
CA LEU A 277 -13.50 7.41 -1.01
C LEU A 277 -12.11 7.69 -0.44
N GLN A 278 -11.46 6.68 0.15
CA GLN A 278 -10.14 6.81 0.77
C GLN A 278 -9.01 6.43 -0.19
N ARG A 279 -9.28 5.50 -1.12
CA ARG A 279 -8.26 4.90 -2.01
C ARG A 279 -8.36 5.39 -3.44
N MET A 280 -9.56 5.46 -4.03
CA MET A 280 -9.72 5.82 -5.44
C MET A 280 -9.15 7.20 -5.80
N PRO A 281 -9.30 8.27 -4.97
CA PRO A 281 -8.66 9.56 -5.24
C PRO A 281 -7.12 9.51 -5.29
N LYS A 282 -6.50 8.49 -4.68
CA LYS A 282 -5.03 8.27 -4.71
C LYS A 282 -4.60 7.39 -5.90
N ILE A 283 -5.56 6.83 -6.64
CA ILE A 283 -5.34 5.94 -7.78
C ILE A 283 -5.55 6.69 -9.09
N ILE A 284 -6.65 7.44 -9.20
CA ILE A 284 -7.00 8.18 -10.43
C ILE A 284 -6.45 9.61 -10.40
N GLY A 285 -6.11 10.14 -11.57
CA GLY A 285 -5.47 11.46 -11.67
C GLY A 285 -6.40 12.67 -11.60
N SER A 286 -7.73 12.47 -11.62
CA SER A 286 -8.70 13.56 -11.71
C SER A 286 -9.65 13.56 -10.51
N GLU A 287 -9.47 14.54 -9.61
CA GLU A 287 -10.37 14.75 -8.48
C GLU A 287 -11.78 15.16 -8.92
N SER A 288 -11.90 15.95 -10.01
CA SER A 288 -13.19 16.34 -10.57
C SER A 288 -13.99 15.13 -11.02
N LEU A 289 -13.35 14.21 -11.75
CA LEU A 289 -13.98 12.97 -12.19
C LEU A 289 -14.36 12.09 -10.99
N MET A 290 -13.48 11.97 -10.00
CA MET A 290 -13.78 11.22 -8.77
C MET A 290 -15.05 11.71 -8.08
N ARG A 291 -15.22 13.03 -7.95
CA ARG A 291 -16.41 13.66 -7.37
C ARG A 291 -17.65 13.40 -8.22
N GLU A 292 -17.54 13.53 -9.54
CA GLU A 292 -18.63 13.23 -10.46
C GLU A 292 -19.10 11.78 -10.32
N LEU A 293 -18.18 10.81 -10.35
CA LEU A 293 -18.51 9.39 -10.18
C LEU A 293 -19.17 9.12 -8.83
N ALA A 294 -18.65 9.69 -7.75
CA ALA A 294 -19.18 9.48 -6.40
C ALA A 294 -20.55 10.14 -6.17
N TYR A 295 -20.82 11.31 -6.76
CA TYR A 295 -22.08 12.02 -6.55
C TYR A 295 -23.20 11.56 -7.48
N THR A 296 -22.86 11.04 -8.66
CA THR A 296 -23.86 10.67 -9.67
C THR A 296 -24.14 9.17 -9.72
N ALA A 297 -23.28 8.35 -9.12
CA ALA A 297 -23.31 6.89 -9.27
C ALA A 297 -23.40 6.43 -10.73
N ARG A 298 -22.93 7.22 -11.71
CA ARG A 298 -22.97 6.80 -13.11
C ARG A 298 -21.98 5.66 -13.37
N PHE A 299 -22.21 4.91 -14.45
CA PHE A 299 -21.23 3.96 -14.93
C PHE A 299 -20.03 4.68 -15.56
N MET A 300 -18.85 4.14 -15.31
CA MET A 300 -17.60 4.42 -16.02
C MET A 300 -17.23 3.18 -16.83
N GLY A 301 -17.07 3.34 -18.14
CA GLY A 301 -16.67 2.25 -19.04
C GLY A 301 -15.15 1.98 -19.01
N ALA A 302 -14.73 0.89 -19.65
CA ALA A 302 -13.33 0.47 -19.70
C ALA A 302 -12.37 1.55 -20.24
N ASP A 303 -12.73 2.23 -21.34
CA ASP A 303 -11.87 3.25 -21.97
C ASP A 303 -11.65 4.46 -21.05
N GLU A 304 -12.72 4.95 -20.42
CA GLU A 304 -12.65 6.03 -19.43
C GLU A 304 -11.84 5.59 -18.19
N ALA A 305 -12.06 4.36 -17.70
CA ALA A 305 -11.30 3.79 -16.59
C ALA A 305 -9.80 3.70 -16.90
N ARG A 306 -9.43 3.43 -18.16
CA ARG A 306 -8.03 3.43 -18.60
C ARG A 306 -7.48 4.84 -18.70
N GLN A 307 -8.26 5.78 -19.23
CA GLN A 307 -7.87 7.17 -19.39
C GLN A 307 -7.62 7.87 -18.05
N CYS A 308 -8.45 7.60 -17.03
CA CYS A 308 -8.31 8.22 -15.71
C CYS A 308 -7.25 7.54 -14.81
N GLY A 309 -6.72 6.39 -15.24
CA GLY A 309 -5.70 5.64 -14.52
C GLY A 309 -6.23 4.58 -13.55
N LEU A 310 -7.55 4.32 -13.51
CA LEU A 310 -8.10 3.26 -12.67
C LEU A 310 -7.57 1.89 -13.11
N VAL A 311 -7.50 1.61 -14.41
CA VAL A 311 -6.97 0.35 -14.95
C VAL A 311 -5.70 0.56 -15.77
N SER A 312 -4.80 -0.43 -15.71
CA SER A 312 -3.52 -0.39 -16.42
C SER A 312 -3.62 -0.93 -17.85
N ARG A 313 -4.53 -1.88 -18.14
CA ARG A 313 -4.73 -2.47 -19.47
C ARG A 313 -6.18 -2.91 -19.66
N ILE A 314 -6.65 -2.80 -20.90
CA ILE A 314 -7.94 -3.32 -21.36
C ILE A 314 -7.68 -4.50 -22.29
N PHE A 315 -8.55 -5.52 -22.24
CA PHE A 315 -8.51 -6.70 -23.08
C PHE A 315 -9.85 -6.94 -23.78
N PRO A 316 -9.88 -7.59 -24.95
CA PRO A 316 -11.15 -7.86 -25.66
C PRO A 316 -12.16 -8.67 -24.84
N ASP A 317 -11.67 -9.67 -24.10
CA ASP A 317 -12.51 -10.65 -23.40
C ASP A 317 -11.82 -11.18 -22.13
N LYS A 318 -12.58 -11.93 -21.32
CA LYS A 318 -12.11 -12.47 -20.05
C LYS A 318 -10.95 -13.44 -20.21
N ASP A 319 -10.95 -14.27 -21.25
CA ASP A 319 -9.94 -15.32 -21.42
C ASP A 319 -8.58 -14.73 -21.78
N SER A 320 -8.56 -13.77 -22.70
CA SER A 320 -7.35 -13.01 -23.07
C SER A 320 -6.82 -12.18 -21.90
N MET A 321 -7.71 -11.57 -21.10
CA MET A 321 -7.33 -10.90 -19.85
C MET A 321 -6.68 -11.88 -18.87
N MET A 322 -7.32 -13.01 -18.58
CA MET A 322 -6.81 -13.98 -17.60
C MET A 322 -5.46 -14.55 -18.00
N LYS A 323 -5.23 -14.82 -19.30
CA LYS A 323 -3.90 -15.23 -19.80
C LYS A 323 -2.84 -14.16 -19.52
N ALA A 324 -3.15 -12.89 -19.77
CA ALA A 324 -2.22 -11.79 -19.54
C ALA A 324 -1.97 -11.53 -18.04
N VAL A 325 -3.00 -11.67 -17.20
CA VAL A 325 -2.89 -11.55 -15.75
C VAL A 325 -2.05 -12.68 -15.16
N LEU A 326 -2.24 -13.92 -15.62
CA LEU A 326 -1.43 -15.06 -15.20
C LEU A 326 0.05 -14.86 -15.58
N ALA A 327 0.32 -14.45 -16.83
CA ALA A 327 1.70 -14.17 -17.26
C ALA A 327 2.36 -13.06 -16.43
N LEU A 328 1.60 -12.02 -16.04
CA LEU A 328 2.10 -10.97 -15.15
C LEU A 328 2.39 -11.50 -13.74
N ALA A 329 1.48 -12.30 -13.18
CA ALA A 329 1.64 -12.92 -11.86
C ALA A 329 2.87 -13.83 -11.81
N GLU A 330 3.08 -14.64 -12.85
CA GLU A 330 4.27 -15.48 -13.01
C GLU A 330 5.54 -14.64 -13.08
N LEU A 331 5.54 -13.58 -13.91
CA LEU A 331 6.68 -12.68 -14.02
C LEU A 331 7.06 -12.05 -12.67
N ILE A 332 6.08 -11.59 -11.90
CA ILE A 332 6.30 -11.07 -10.54
C ILE A 332 6.89 -12.16 -9.64
N SER A 333 6.36 -13.38 -9.74
CA SER A 333 6.79 -14.52 -8.91
C SER A 333 8.21 -15.00 -9.22
N THR A 334 8.75 -14.67 -10.40
CA THR A 334 10.17 -14.91 -10.75
C THR A 334 11.15 -13.96 -10.04
N LYS A 335 10.68 -12.90 -9.39
CA LYS A 335 11.54 -11.91 -8.71
C LYS A 335 11.78 -12.33 -7.26
N SER A 336 12.77 -11.68 -6.62
CA SER A 336 13.04 -11.87 -5.19
C SER A 336 11.78 -11.55 -4.38
N PRO A 337 11.26 -12.49 -3.57
CA PRO A 337 10.10 -12.23 -2.72
C PRO A 337 10.40 -11.15 -1.67
N VAL A 338 11.64 -11.08 -1.17
CA VAL A 338 12.07 -9.99 -0.27
C VAL A 338 11.94 -8.62 -0.95
N ALA A 339 12.45 -8.50 -2.18
CA ALA A 339 12.40 -7.24 -2.91
C ALA A 339 10.97 -6.83 -3.29
N ILE A 340 10.14 -7.77 -3.76
CA ILE A 340 8.76 -7.49 -4.16
C ILE A 340 7.89 -7.09 -2.97
N GLN A 341 7.94 -7.86 -1.87
CA GLN A 341 7.16 -7.56 -0.67
C GLN A 341 7.62 -6.24 -0.04
N GLY A 342 8.93 -5.99 0.01
CA GLY A 342 9.48 -4.70 0.44
C GLY A 342 9.06 -3.53 -0.45
N THR A 343 8.98 -3.74 -1.77
CA THR A 343 8.50 -2.72 -2.71
C THR A 343 7.05 -2.35 -2.42
N LYS A 344 6.16 -3.35 -2.26
CA LYS A 344 4.74 -3.09 -1.92
C LYS A 344 4.62 -2.34 -0.59
N ALA A 345 5.33 -2.80 0.45
CA ALA A 345 5.30 -2.15 1.77
C ALA A 345 5.72 -0.67 1.69
N ASN A 346 6.82 -0.38 0.98
CA ASN A 346 7.33 0.98 0.85
C ASN A 346 6.49 1.87 -0.07
N LEU A 347 5.87 1.32 -1.13
CA LEU A 347 4.93 2.07 -1.96
C LEU A 347 3.68 2.47 -1.16
N ASN A 348 3.14 1.55 -0.37
CA ASN A 348 2.01 1.84 0.52
C ASN A 348 2.38 2.89 1.58
N TYR A 349 3.56 2.78 2.19
CA TYR A 349 4.03 3.79 3.13
C TYR A 349 4.19 5.16 2.46
N SER A 350 4.86 5.21 1.30
CA SER A 350 5.13 6.45 0.57
C SER A 350 3.86 7.16 0.07
N ARG A 351 2.78 6.42 -0.20
CA ARG A 351 1.48 6.98 -0.57
C ARG A 351 0.89 7.88 0.53
N ASP A 352 1.19 7.57 1.79
CA ASP A 352 0.52 8.16 2.95
C ASP A 352 1.45 9.10 3.77
N HIS A 353 2.69 9.29 3.34
CA HIS A 353 3.72 10.09 4.03
C HIS A 353 4.45 11.05 3.08
N GLY A 354 5.10 12.07 3.64
CA GLY A 354 5.96 12.95 2.87
C GLY A 354 7.23 12.23 2.37
N VAL A 355 7.82 12.73 1.28
CA VAL A 355 9.01 12.09 0.66
C VAL A 355 10.16 11.90 1.65
N SER A 356 10.41 12.88 2.53
CA SER A 356 11.49 12.77 3.53
C SER A 356 11.24 11.66 4.56
N GLU A 357 9.99 11.49 5.01
CA GLU A 357 9.59 10.44 5.96
C GLU A 357 9.67 9.06 5.28
N ALA A 358 9.21 8.98 4.03
CA ALA A 358 9.26 7.75 3.24
C ALA A 358 10.69 7.29 2.92
N LEU A 359 11.62 8.22 2.66
CA LEU A 359 13.04 7.88 2.44
C LEU A 359 13.72 7.38 3.72
N ASP A 360 13.40 7.96 4.87
CA ASP A 360 13.90 7.50 6.18
C ASP A 360 13.38 6.10 6.53
N TYR A 361 12.08 5.87 6.31
CA TYR A 361 11.47 4.54 6.43
C TYR A 361 12.13 3.53 5.49
N MET A 362 12.37 3.88 4.23
CA MET A 362 13.05 3.03 3.24
C MET A 362 14.48 2.69 3.67
N ALA A 363 15.25 3.65 4.19
CA ALA A 363 16.59 3.41 4.70
C ALA A 363 16.58 2.42 5.87
N THR A 364 15.65 2.61 6.81
CA THR A 364 15.44 1.73 7.97
C THR A 364 14.99 0.33 7.54
N TRP A 365 14.16 0.21 6.50
CA TRP A 365 13.73 -1.06 5.95
C TRP A 365 14.90 -1.81 5.28
N ASN A 366 15.60 -1.14 4.37
CA ASN A 366 16.65 -1.77 3.56
C ASN A 366 17.94 -2.08 4.33
N MET A 367 18.21 -1.43 5.48
CA MET A 367 19.36 -1.80 6.30
C MET A 367 19.35 -3.28 6.71
N ALA A 368 18.16 -3.86 6.90
CA ALA A 368 17.98 -5.29 7.14
C ALA A 368 17.85 -6.06 5.81
N MET A 369 16.99 -5.62 4.90
CA MET A 369 16.62 -6.41 3.73
C MET A 369 17.74 -6.55 2.69
N LEU A 370 18.72 -5.65 2.66
CA LEU A 370 19.89 -5.77 1.77
C LEU A 370 20.86 -6.90 2.19
N GLN A 371 20.68 -7.51 3.37
CA GLN A 371 21.50 -8.63 3.84
C GLN A 371 21.06 -9.99 3.26
N THR A 372 20.03 -10.01 2.41
CA THR A 372 19.52 -11.22 1.76
C THR A 372 20.48 -11.82 0.73
N GLU A 373 20.51 -13.15 0.61
CA GLU A 373 21.22 -13.85 -0.47
C GLU A 373 20.66 -13.51 -1.86
N ASP A 374 19.40 -13.09 -1.94
CA ASP A 374 18.73 -12.76 -3.20
C ASP A 374 19.48 -11.65 -3.97
N LEU A 375 20.07 -10.69 -3.23
CA LEU A 375 20.85 -9.60 -3.81
C LEU A 375 22.09 -10.16 -4.53
N MET A 376 22.85 -11.01 -3.86
CA MET A 376 24.05 -11.63 -4.42
C MET A 376 23.73 -12.56 -5.59
N LYS A 377 22.70 -13.41 -5.46
CA LYS A 377 22.22 -14.29 -6.55
C LYS A 377 21.84 -13.48 -7.79
N SER A 378 21.17 -12.34 -7.59
CA SER A 378 20.78 -11.45 -8.69
C SER A 378 21.98 -10.76 -9.33
N ALA A 379 22.93 -10.28 -8.52
CA ALA A 379 24.14 -9.62 -9.01
C ALA A 379 24.98 -10.58 -9.88
N ILE A 380 25.21 -11.81 -9.40
CA ILE A 380 25.96 -12.84 -10.14
C ILE A 380 25.28 -13.15 -11.46
N ALA A 381 23.97 -13.41 -11.47
CA ALA A 381 23.25 -13.73 -12.69
C ALA A 381 23.28 -12.59 -13.73
N GLN A 382 23.27 -11.33 -13.29
CA GLN A 382 23.42 -10.17 -14.18
C GLN A 382 24.85 -10.05 -14.72
N MET A 383 25.88 -10.24 -13.89
CA MET A 383 27.28 -10.25 -14.32
C MET A 383 27.57 -11.35 -15.34
N GLU A 384 26.99 -12.53 -15.15
CA GLU A 384 27.14 -13.69 -16.04
C GLU A 384 26.24 -13.62 -17.28
N LYS A 385 25.34 -12.62 -17.37
CA LYS A 385 24.32 -12.52 -18.42
C LYS A 385 23.49 -13.80 -18.56
N SER A 386 23.14 -14.41 -17.42
CA SER A 386 22.35 -15.62 -17.36
C SER A 386 21.03 -15.43 -18.12
N LYS A 387 20.69 -16.40 -18.99
CA LYS A 387 19.41 -16.43 -19.70
C LYS A 387 18.26 -16.89 -18.78
N THR A 388 18.58 -17.59 -17.70
CA THR A 388 17.61 -18.10 -16.73
C THR A 388 17.55 -17.19 -15.50
N PRO A 389 16.35 -16.82 -15.02
CA PRO A 389 16.20 -16.06 -13.77
C PRO A 389 16.81 -16.81 -12.58
N PRO A 390 17.40 -16.11 -11.59
CA PRO A 390 17.83 -16.74 -10.35
C PRO A 390 16.66 -17.38 -9.62
N ILE A 391 16.93 -18.47 -8.91
CA ILE A 391 15.96 -19.09 -8.01
C ILE A 391 16.16 -18.52 -6.62
N TYR A 392 15.09 -17.96 -6.06
CA TYR A 392 15.06 -17.36 -4.73
C TYR A 392 14.36 -18.28 -3.74
N SER A 393 14.81 -18.27 -2.49
CA SER A 393 14.18 -19.00 -1.39
C SER A 393 12.80 -18.41 -1.08
N ASN A 394 11.91 -19.23 -0.52
CA ASN A 394 10.65 -18.73 0.02
C ASN A 394 10.89 -17.88 1.28
N LEU A 395 10.02 -16.90 1.53
CA LEU A 395 10.10 -15.96 2.65
C LEU A 395 9.13 -16.32 3.77
#